data_AF-A0A6L7MY23-F1
#
_entry.id   AF-A0A6L7MY23-F1
#
_cell.length_a   1.000
_cell.length_b   1.000
_cell.length_c   1.000
_cell.angle_alpha   90.00
_cell.angle_beta   90.00
_cell.angle_gamma   90.00
#
_symmetry.space_group_name_H-M   'P 1'
#
loop_
_entity.id
_entity.type
_entity.pdbx_description
1 polymer ?
#
loop_
_entity_poly.entity_id
_entity_poly.type
_entity_poly.pdbx_seq_one_letter_code
_entity_poly.pdbx_strand_id
1 'polypeptide(L)'
;MAKAKTPTRNSFASDRRFRSLSSFRTSIVPSNQISPYPSAVRRAHDELHCQLGWCPTIRVFGHHEPKEKKRLEPVSASLPRDIGIALIWAVEGLMEALRAALLFAIQSLERKRKSLDASSKDSLPMTAASSSVDTPAQLRERANRLASQSLAPSTKKTYERAFRQFMQWLGEAEPGEESLLLYIAYLETEGRAPSTVRVAVSAVRSALQRQGTEIPMGQVRKCLAGVRREACRRPRQVQGIKWGQADKMCALALEGGSTAGLRNATLVGVMSDALLRVSDASAIDYDDVRVLDDGSGRLLVRRSKTDQVGHGCERFLGPPTVRRIKAWCDAAGINEGPLLRPVHRTGSVRPRALEVRSIRRIVQACAKAAGIEGRVSGHSLRVGSAQSLAEANASLVAMQRVGGWSSPSMPAYYTREQEAGRGAVACLGYGVKPPV
;
A
#
# COMPACT_ATOMS: atom_id res chain seq x y z
N MET A 1 -28.42 -34.86 -39.29
CA MET A 1 -29.35 -33.85 -39.88
C MET A 1 -29.36 -32.59 -39.00
N ALA A 2 -29.99 -31.51 -39.47
CA ALA A 2 -30.10 -30.18 -38.83
C ALA A 2 -28.80 -29.33 -38.77
N LYS A 3 -28.63 -28.47 -39.79
CA LYS A 3 -27.77 -27.26 -39.78
C LYS A 3 -28.56 -26.06 -39.25
N ALA A 4 -27.93 -25.14 -38.51
CA ALA A 4 -28.27 -23.70 -38.42
C ALA A 4 -27.34 -23.00 -37.41
N LYS A 5 -27.01 -21.71 -37.50
CA LYS A 5 -26.84 -20.76 -38.63
C LYS A 5 -26.09 -19.55 -38.05
N THR A 6 -25.04 -19.06 -38.71
CA THR A 6 -24.32 -17.84 -38.30
C THR A 6 -25.13 -16.59 -38.65
N PRO A 7 -25.23 -15.56 -37.78
CA PRO A 7 -25.70 -14.24 -38.17
C PRO A 7 -24.56 -13.38 -38.73
N THR A 8 -24.91 -12.49 -39.65
CA THR A 8 -24.00 -11.73 -40.51
C THR A 8 -23.61 -10.35 -39.98
N ARG A 9 -22.49 -9.81 -40.51
CA ARG A 9 -22.12 -8.39 -40.44
C ARG A 9 -23.31 -7.48 -40.74
N ASN A 10 -23.36 -6.32 -40.07
CA ASN A 10 -24.06 -5.15 -40.57
C ASN A 10 -23.18 -3.90 -40.43
N SER A 11 -23.18 -3.06 -41.46
CA SER A 11 -22.37 -1.86 -41.60
C SER A 11 -23.07 -0.62 -41.05
N PHE A 12 -22.34 0.25 -40.36
CA PHE A 12 -22.75 1.63 -40.15
C PHE A 12 -21.61 2.58 -40.51
N ALA A 13 -21.86 3.41 -41.53
CA ALA A 13 -21.04 4.58 -41.83
C ALA A 13 -21.58 5.78 -41.04
N SER A 14 -20.70 6.66 -40.57
CA SER A 14 -21.07 7.98 -40.08
C SER A 14 -19.96 9.00 -40.38
N ASP A 15 -20.37 10.25 -40.52
CA ASP A 15 -19.74 11.23 -41.41
C ASP A 15 -18.87 12.26 -40.67
N ARG A 16 -17.90 12.86 -41.37
CA ARG A 16 -16.96 13.86 -40.80
C ARG A 16 -17.61 15.25 -40.80
N ARG A 17 -17.50 16.01 -39.71
CA ARG A 17 -17.39 17.49 -39.80
C ARG A 17 -16.39 18.10 -38.79
N PHE A 18 -15.49 18.92 -39.33
CA PHE A 18 -14.59 19.82 -38.61
C PHE A 18 -15.34 20.98 -37.95
N ARG A 19 -14.75 21.57 -36.89
CA ARG A 19 -14.50 23.02 -36.80
C ARG A 19 -13.50 23.35 -35.68
N SER A 20 -12.50 24.17 -36.00
CA SER A 20 -11.54 24.78 -35.09
C SER A 20 -12.00 26.19 -34.68
N LEU A 21 -11.37 26.77 -33.66
CA LEU A 21 -11.07 28.22 -33.59
C LEU A 21 -9.99 28.52 -32.54
N SER A 22 -9.05 29.39 -32.91
CA SER A 22 -8.05 30.06 -32.05
C SER A 22 -8.64 31.42 -31.57
N SER A 23 -8.13 32.21 -30.63
CA SER A 23 -6.76 32.61 -30.24
C SER A 23 -6.87 33.63 -29.07
N PHE A 24 -5.78 34.01 -28.39
CA PHE A 24 -5.30 35.41 -28.12
C PHE A 24 -4.14 35.43 -27.09
N ARG A 25 -3.37 36.54 -27.01
CA ARG A 25 -1.97 36.54 -26.53
C ARG A 25 -1.54 37.87 -25.87
N THR A 26 -0.80 37.80 -24.74
CA THR A 26 0.19 38.79 -24.19
C THR A 26 -0.32 40.22 -23.80
N SER A 27 0.28 41.05 -22.93
CA SER A 27 1.72 41.34 -22.64
C SER A 27 1.98 41.93 -21.21
N ILE A 28 3.26 42.21 -20.85
CA ILE A 28 3.76 42.75 -19.55
C ILE A 28 4.83 43.85 -19.77
N VAL A 29 4.85 44.97 -19.00
CA VAL A 29 6.05 45.84 -18.72
C VAL A 29 5.86 46.71 -17.42
N PRO A 30 6.83 47.52 -16.87
CA PRO A 30 7.24 47.41 -15.45
C PRO A 30 7.29 48.73 -14.62
N SER A 31 8.14 48.76 -13.58
CA SER A 31 8.12 49.65 -12.39
C SER A 31 9.18 50.77 -12.27
N ASN A 32 8.85 51.84 -11.52
CA ASN A 32 9.69 52.80 -10.74
C ASN A 32 8.72 53.67 -9.88
N GLN A 33 9.04 54.40 -8.79
CA GLN A 33 10.19 54.54 -7.87
C GLN A 33 9.67 55.19 -6.55
N ILE A 34 10.14 54.80 -5.35
CA ILE A 34 9.83 55.47 -4.05
C ILE A 34 11.05 55.50 -3.11
N SER A 35 11.16 56.56 -2.30
CA SER A 35 12.07 56.81 -1.16
C SER A 35 11.29 57.61 -0.07
N PRO A 36 11.73 57.77 1.20
CA PRO A 36 10.97 57.19 2.32
C PRO A 36 10.27 58.17 3.29
N TYR A 37 9.37 57.59 4.10
CA TYR A 37 8.53 58.20 5.14
C TYR A 37 9.26 58.87 6.33
N PRO A 38 8.64 59.88 6.98
CA PRO A 38 8.96 60.31 8.34
C PRO A 38 7.82 60.16 9.39
N SER A 39 8.15 59.44 10.48
CA SER A 39 7.78 59.69 11.89
C SER A 39 6.32 59.81 12.42
N ALA A 40 5.26 59.93 11.61
CA ALA A 40 3.91 60.20 12.16
C ALA A 40 3.23 59.02 12.88
N VAL A 41 3.54 57.77 12.50
CA VAL A 41 2.74 56.57 12.87
C VAL A 41 2.95 56.11 14.32
N ARG A 42 4.03 56.52 14.99
CA ARG A 42 4.41 55.97 16.31
C ARG A 42 3.49 56.35 17.48
N ARG A 43 2.59 57.33 17.31
CA ARG A 43 1.62 57.72 18.35
C ARG A 43 0.30 56.93 18.33
N ALA A 44 -0.06 56.31 17.20
CA ALA A 44 -1.33 55.58 17.06
C ALA A 44 -1.27 54.12 17.55
N HIS A 45 -0.07 53.61 17.85
CA HIS A 45 0.14 52.21 18.24
C HIS A 45 -0.21 51.94 19.72
N ASP A 46 0.01 52.92 20.60
CA ASP A 46 -0.02 52.69 22.05
C ASP A 46 -1.43 52.81 22.67
N GLU A 47 -2.38 53.47 21.99
CA GLU A 47 -3.78 53.55 22.46
C GLU A 47 -4.56 52.23 22.24
N LEU A 48 -4.22 51.43 21.23
CA LEU A 48 -4.94 50.21 20.88
C LEU A 48 -4.65 49.01 21.78
N HIS A 49 -3.55 49.03 22.54
CA HIS A 49 -3.16 47.91 23.39
C HIS A 49 -3.89 47.83 24.75
N CYS A 50 -4.72 48.83 25.11
CA CYS A 50 -5.31 48.92 26.45
C CYS A 50 -6.73 48.33 26.59
N GLN A 51 -7.40 47.90 25.51
CA GLN A 51 -8.84 47.54 25.56
C GLN A 51 -9.20 46.05 25.38
N LEU A 52 -8.25 45.15 25.09
CA LEU A 52 -8.54 43.72 24.85
C LEU A 52 -7.65 42.79 25.70
N GLY A 53 -8.01 42.64 26.98
CA GLY A 53 -7.40 41.67 27.89
C GLY A 53 -7.73 40.23 27.51
N TRP A 54 -6.76 39.31 27.62
CA TRP A 54 -6.83 37.97 27.03
C TRP A 54 -6.35 36.87 28.00
N CYS A 55 -7.23 35.92 28.34
CA CYS A 55 -6.97 34.52 28.81
C CYS A 55 -8.23 33.92 29.51
N PRO A 56 -8.34 32.59 29.70
CA PRO A 56 -8.12 31.51 28.71
C PRO A 56 -9.16 30.36 28.81
N THR A 57 -9.12 29.42 27.84
CA THR A 57 -9.68 28.03 27.93
C THR A 57 -11.21 27.82 27.92
N ILE A 58 -11.67 26.84 27.13
CA ILE A 58 -12.88 25.95 27.30
C ILE A 58 -12.87 25.01 26.06
N ARG A 59 -12.57 23.71 26.17
CA ARG A 59 -13.44 22.54 26.50
C ARG A 59 -14.75 22.45 25.70
N VAL A 60 -14.82 21.45 24.82
CA VAL A 60 -16.03 21.06 24.07
C VAL A 60 -16.96 20.23 24.94
N PHE A 61 -18.25 20.59 25.04
CA PHE A 61 -19.41 19.69 25.07
C PHE A 61 -20.73 20.51 25.07
N GLY A 62 -21.79 19.99 24.44
CA GLY A 62 -23.15 20.55 24.57
C GLY A 62 -23.97 20.49 23.28
N HIS A 63 -24.91 19.54 23.18
CA HIS A 63 -25.97 19.56 22.18
C HIS A 63 -26.94 20.72 22.44
N HIS A 64 -27.39 21.40 21.38
CA HIS A 64 -28.80 21.82 21.23
C HIS A 64 -29.10 22.19 19.76
N GLU A 65 -30.21 21.69 19.22
CA GLU A 65 -30.81 22.22 17.99
C GLU A 65 -31.44 23.60 18.26
N PRO A 66 -31.46 24.49 17.26
CA PRO A 66 -32.51 25.51 17.17
C PRO A 66 -33.24 25.46 15.82
N LYS A 67 -34.58 25.50 15.91
CA LYS A 67 -35.48 25.77 14.78
C LYS A 67 -35.54 27.27 14.46
N GLU A 68 -36.06 27.53 13.27
CA GLU A 68 -36.69 28.78 12.81
C GLU A 68 -35.81 29.99 12.45
N LYS A 69 -36.08 30.50 11.25
CA LYS A 69 -35.41 31.62 10.60
C LYS A 69 -36.14 32.92 10.95
N LYS A 70 -35.45 33.90 11.55
CA LYS A 70 -35.89 35.30 11.48
C LYS A 70 -35.22 36.02 10.31
N ARG A 71 -36.03 36.76 9.57
CA ARG A 71 -35.65 37.57 8.41
C ARG A 71 -34.90 38.82 8.90
N LEU A 72 -33.76 39.13 8.29
CA LEU A 72 -32.99 40.36 8.51
C LEU A 72 -33.08 41.24 7.26
N GLU A 73 -33.32 42.53 7.42
CA GLU A 73 -33.28 43.51 6.34
C GLU A 73 -31.90 44.21 6.27
N PRO A 74 -31.46 44.66 5.08
CA PRO A 74 -30.12 45.22 4.90
C PRO A 74 -30.06 46.71 5.26
N VAL A 75 -29.32 47.06 6.31
CA VAL A 75 -28.89 48.45 6.55
C VAL A 75 -27.66 48.75 5.70
N SER A 76 -27.78 49.70 4.76
CA SER A 76 -26.63 50.22 3.99
C SER A 76 -25.91 51.31 4.80
N ALA A 77 -24.68 51.02 5.25
CA ALA A 77 -23.79 52.00 5.87
C ALA A 77 -22.53 52.17 5.00
N SER A 78 -22.36 53.34 4.39
CA SER A 78 -21.13 53.69 3.68
C SER A 78 -20.04 54.09 4.66
N LEU A 79 -18.86 53.44 4.60
CA LEU A 79 -17.71 53.88 5.39
C LEU A 79 -17.24 55.29 4.96
N PRO A 80 -16.86 56.17 5.91
CA PRO A 80 -16.22 57.44 5.62
C PRO A 80 -14.95 57.27 4.76
N ARG A 81 -14.73 58.17 3.80
CA ARG A 81 -13.62 58.09 2.83
C ARG A 81 -12.24 58.03 3.50
N ASP A 82 -12.12 58.65 4.67
CA ASP A 82 -10.85 58.80 5.39
C ASP A 82 -10.30 57.46 5.92
N ILE A 83 -11.19 56.52 6.28
CA ILE A 83 -10.81 55.15 6.69
C ILE A 83 -10.24 54.38 5.49
N GLY A 84 -10.78 54.60 4.29
CA GLY A 84 -10.30 53.96 3.07
C GLY A 84 -8.87 54.35 2.72
N ILE A 85 -8.53 55.64 2.87
CA ILE A 85 -7.17 56.14 2.61
C ILE A 85 -6.17 55.58 3.64
N ALA A 86 -6.54 55.57 4.93
CA ALA A 86 -5.71 54.99 5.97
C ALA A 86 -5.41 53.49 5.74
N LEU A 87 -6.41 52.71 5.28
CA LEU A 87 -6.21 51.29 4.93
C LEU A 87 -5.24 51.11 3.75
N ILE A 88 -5.36 51.95 2.71
CA ILE A 88 -4.46 51.89 1.54
C ILE A 88 -3.01 52.12 1.97
N TRP A 89 -2.75 53.16 2.77
CA TRP A 89 -1.40 53.50 3.24
C TRP A 89 -0.82 52.42 4.16
N ALA A 90 -1.65 51.78 4.99
CA ALA A 90 -1.24 50.65 5.82
C ALA A 90 -0.86 49.41 4.98
N VAL A 91 -1.60 49.12 3.91
CA VAL A 91 -1.29 48.01 2.98
C VAL A 91 -0.03 48.31 2.17
N GLU A 92 0.16 49.53 1.69
CA GLU A 92 1.38 49.92 0.98
C GLU A 92 2.63 49.82 1.87
N GLY A 93 2.57 50.33 3.10
CA GLY A 93 3.67 50.19 4.08
C GLY A 93 4.01 48.74 4.43
N LEU A 94 2.99 47.87 4.56
CA LEU A 94 3.20 46.44 4.76
C LEU A 94 3.88 45.77 3.55
N MET A 95 3.49 46.16 2.33
CA MET A 95 4.07 45.66 1.08
C MET A 95 5.52 46.12 0.87
N GLU A 96 5.88 47.35 1.26
CA GLU A 96 7.27 47.81 1.25
C GLU A 96 8.13 47.09 2.30
N ALA A 97 7.61 46.87 3.51
CA ALA A 97 8.31 46.08 4.54
C ALA A 97 8.58 44.64 4.07
N LEU A 98 7.60 44.00 3.42
CA LEU A 98 7.76 42.67 2.82
C LEU A 98 8.79 42.65 1.69
N ARG A 99 8.80 43.67 0.81
CA ARG A 99 9.82 43.81 -0.25
C ARG A 99 11.23 43.97 0.33
N ALA A 100 11.39 44.80 1.35
CA ALA A 100 12.69 45.00 2.02
C ALA A 100 13.20 43.71 2.68
N ALA A 101 12.32 42.97 3.37
CA ALA A 101 12.66 41.68 3.96
C ALA A 101 13.06 40.63 2.90
N LEU A 102 12.36 40.60 1.76
CA LEU A 102 12.67 39.68 0.65
C LEU A 102 14.04 40.00 0.02
N LEU A 103 14.34 41.28 -0.23
CA LEU A 103 15.63 41.73 -0.76
C LEU A 103 16.78 41.41 0.20
N PHE A 104 16.59 41.61 1.50
CA PHE A 104 17.57 41.23 2.52
C PHE A 104 17.81 39.71 2.55
N ALA A 105 16.75 38.90 2.43
CA ALA A 105 16.87 37.44 2.36
C ALA A 105 17.65 37.00 1.10
N ILE A 106 17.37 37.60 -0.07
CA ILE A 106 18.10 37.32 -1.33
C ILE A 106 19.59 37.67 -1.16
N GLN A 107 19.92 38.87 -0.68
CA GLN A 107 21.31 39.29 -0.45
C GLN A 107 22.03 38.46 0.63
N SER A 108 21.29 37.87 1.57
CA SER A 108 21.83 36.94 2.58
C SER A 108 22.16 35.58 1.94
N LEU A 109 21.28 35.07 1.07
CA LEU A 109 21.50 33.83 0.31
C LEU A 109 22.65 33.97 -0.71
N GLU A 110 22.78 35.12 -1.39
CA GLU A 110 23.91 35.40 -2.28
C GLU A 110 25.24 35.48 -1.52
N ARG A 111 25.25 36.07 -0.33
CA ARG A 111 26.44 36.06 0.55
C ARG A 111 26.80 34.64 1.00
N LYS A 112 25.82 33.82 1.41
CA LYS A 112 26.05 32.40 1.72
C LYS A 112 26.55 31.60 0.51
N ARG A 113 26.02 31.87 -0.69
CA ARG A 113 26.52 31.25 -1.93
C ARG A 113 27.97 31.62 -2.19
N LYS A 114 28.33 32.91 -2.13
CA LYS A 114 29.71 33.36 -2.29
C LYS A 114 30.66 32.81 -1.22
N SER A 115 30.22 32.61 0.02
CA SER A 115 31.05 31.96 1.05
C SER A 115 31.23 30.46 0.80
N LEU A 116 30.21 29.77 0.26
CA LEU A 116 30.33 28.36 -0.15
C LEU A 116 31.27 28.22 -1.36
N ASP A 117 31.10 29.08 -2.38
CA ASP A 117 31.96 29.11 -3.57
C ASP A 117 33.43 29.49 -3.22
N ALA A 118 33.65 30.31 -2.17
CA ALA A 118 34.97 30.61 -1.64
C ALA A 118 35.57 29.45 -0.82
N SER A 119 34.79 28.81 0.05
CA SER A 119 35.23 27.64 0.84
C SER A 119 35.48 26.39 -0.02
N SER A 120 34.96 26.35 -1.26
CA SER A 120 35.20 25.28 -2.23
C SER A 120 36.59 25.33 -2.89
N LYS A 121 37.41 26.33 -2.58
CA LYS A 121 38.76 26.49 -3.16
C LYS A 121 39.90 25.87 -2.34
N ASP A 122 39.65 25.45 -1.10
CA ASP A 122 40.64 24.67 -0.36
C ASP A 122 40.60 23.21 -0.84
N SER A 123 41.68 22.80 -1.49
CA SER A 123 41.76 21.58 -2.28
C SER A 123 41.79 20.31 -1.44
N LEU A 124 40.68 19.57 -1.41
CA LEU A 124 40.73 18.13 -1.22
C LEU A 124 41.35 17.48 -2.47
N PRO A 125 42.24 16.47 -2.32
CA PRO A 125 42.85 15.81 -3.47
C PRO A 125 41.80 14.97 -4.20
N MET A 126 41.25 15.52 -5.29
CA MET A 126 40.51 14.72 -6.26
C MET A 126 41.47 13.75 -6.95
N THR A 127 41.55 12.53 -6.44
CA THR A 127 41.83 11.38 -7.29
C THR A 127 40.85 11.41 -8.46
N ALA A 128 41.38 11.49 -9.67
CA ALA A 128 40.60 11.58 -10.89
C ALA A 128 39.90 10.24 -11.20
N ALA A 129 38.87 9.92 -10.41
CA ALA A 129 37.89 8.91 -10.79
C ALA A 129 37.20 9.40 -12.07
N SER A 130 37.39 8.67 -13.17
CA SER A 130 36.75 8.96 -14.45
C SER A 130 35.23 8.79 -14.34
N SER A 131 34.54 9.85 -13.94
CA SER A 131 33.08 9.90 -13.90
C SER A 131 32.54 9.96 -15.32
N SER A 132 32.37 8.78 -15.93
CA SER A 132 31.65 8.63 -17.18
C SER A 132 30.23 9.16 -16.99
N VAL A 133 29.95 10.36 -17.51
CA VAL A 133 28.62 10.95 -17.47
C VAL A 133 27.70 10.07 -18.32
N ASP A 134 26.69 9.46 -17.70
CA ASP A 134 25.71 8.61 -18.38
C ASP A 134 25.12 9.35 -19.59
N THR A 135 25.27 8.78 -20.78
CA THR A 135 24.70 9.35 -22.01
C THR A 135 23.17 9.43 -21.92
N PRO A 136 22.51 10.32 -22.69
CA PRO A 136 21.04 10.37 -22.76
C PRO A 136 20.38 9.03 -23.12
N ALA A 137 21.09 8.15 -23.85
CA ALA A 137 20.64 6.78 -24.14
C ALA A 137 20.67 5.89 -22.88
N GLN A 138 21.78 5.88 -22.13
CA GLN A 138 21.91 5.15 -20.87
C GLN A 138 20.90 5.64 -19.81
N LEU A 139 20.70 6.96 -19.71
CA LEU A 139 19.70 7.55 -18.82
C LEU A 139 18.27 7.14 -19.22
N ARG A 140 17.94 7.09 -20.51
CA ARG A 140 16.64 6.62 -21.00
C ARG A 140 16.43 5.12 -20.74
N GLU A 141 17.47 4.31 -20.92
CA GLU A 141 17.39 2.88 -20.58
C GLU A 141 17.19 2.67 -19.06
N ARG A 142 17.92 3.42 -18.24
CA ARG A 142 17.77 3.44 -16.77
C ARG A 142 16.38 3.89 -16.35
N ALA A 143 15.82 4.93 -16.97
CA ALA A 143 14.46 5.40 -16.72
C ALA A 143 13.42 4.32 -17.07
N ASN A 144 13.56 3.66 -18.23
CA ASN A 144 12.70 2.54 -18.62
C ASN A 144 12.81 1.35 -17.65
N ARG A 145 14.03 1.04 -17.18
CA ARG A 145 14.30 -0.01 -16.19
C ARG A 145 13.60 0.30 -14.85
N LEU A 146 13.74 1.53 -14.35
CA LEU A 146 13.07 1.99 -13.13
C LEU A 146 11.54 1.99 -13.28
N ALA A 147 11.01 2.49 -14.40
CA ALA A 147 9.58 2.44 -14.71
C ALA A 147 9.06 0.99 -14.72
N SER A 148 9.85 0.02 -15.21
CA SER A 148 9.48 -1.40 -15.18
C SER A 148 9.47 -2.02 -13.77
N GLN A 149 10.20 -1.44 -12.82
CA GLN A 149 10.25 -1.87 -11.41
C GLN A 149 9.06 -1.35 -10.58
N SER A 150 8.27 -0.42 -11.11
CA SER A 150 7.04 0.10 -10.46
C SER A 150 6.01 -0.99 -10.13
N LEU A 151 6.03 -2.12 -10.86
CA LEU A 151 5.19 -3.29 -10.61
C LEU A 151 6.03 -4.45 -10.08
N ALA A 152 5.58 -5.03 -8.96
CA ALA A 152 6.19 -6.26 -8.43
C ALA A 152 6.20 -7.38 -9.50
N PRO A 153 7.25 -8.24 -9.57
CA PRO A 153 7.38 -9.26 -10.62
C PRO A 153 6.19 -10.22 -10.74
N SER A 154 5.51 -10.51 -9.63
CA SER A 154 4.27 -11.32 -9.61
C SER A 154 3.06 -10.60 -10.21
N THR A 155 2.97 -9.28 -10.03
CA THR A 155 1.96 -8.42 -10.68
C THR A 155 2.20 -8.37 -12.18
N LYS A 156 3.46 -8.16 -12.61
CA LYS A 156 3.85 -8.17 -14.04
C LYS A 156 3.41 -9.47 -14.73
N LYS A 157 3.79 -10.63 -14.19
CA LYS A 157 3.37 -11.95 -14.72
C LYS A 157 1.84 -12.16 -14.73
N THR A 158 1.13 -11.60 -13.76
CA THR A 158 -0.34 -11.67 -13.70
C THR A 158 -0.98 -10.80 -14.77
N TYR A 159 -0.45 -9.59 -14.99
CA TYR A 159 -0.95 -8.66 -15.99
C TYR A 159 -0.64 -9.13 -17.41
N GLU A 160 0.57 -9.62 -17.68
CA GLU A 160 0.95 -10.23 -18.97
C GLU A 160 0.03 -11.40 -19.34
N ARG A 161 -0.27 -12.29 -18.38
CA ARG A 161 -1.21 -13.39 -18.58
C ARG A 161 -2.62 -12.88 -18.90
N ALA A 162 -3.15 -11.97 -18.10
CA ALA A 162 -4.51 -11.48 -18.26
C ALA A 162 -4.69 -10.67 -19.56
N PHE A 163 -3.69 -9.87 -19.95
CA PHE A 163 -3.69 -9.16 -21.23
C PHE A 163 -3.64 -10.14 -22.42
N ARG A 164 -2.79 -11.18 -22.37
CA ARG A 164 -2.77 -12.23 -23.40
C ARG A 164 -4.12 -12.93 -23.54
N GLN A 165 -4.79 -13.23 -22.42
CA GLN A 165 -6.13 -13.85 -22.43
C GLN A 165 -7.21 -12.91 -23.00
N PHE A 166 -7.07 -11.60 -22.82
CA PHE A 166 -7.94 -10.62 -23.46
C PHE A 166 -7.70 -10.55 -24.98
N MET A 167 -6.45 -10.38 -25.42
CA MET A 167 -6.12 -10.32 -26.86
C MET A 167 -6.51 -11.62 -27.59
N GLN A 168 -6.32 -12.78 -26.96
CA GLN A 168 -6.76 -14.06 -27.52
C GLN A 168 -8.28 -14.16 -27.68
N TRP A 169 -9.06 -13.53 -26.78
CA TRP A 169 -10.52 -13.48 -26.88
C TRP A 169 -10.99 -12.41 -27.89
N LEU A 170 -10.26 -11.30 -27.99
CA LEU A 170 -10.57 -10.17 -28.88
C LEU A 170 -10.31 -10.51 -30.36
N GLY A 171 -9.30 -11.34 -30.64
CA GLY A 171 -8.88 -11.68 -31.99
C GLY A 171 -8.29 -10.46 -32.72
N GLU A 172 -8.73 -10.24 -33.96
CA GLU A 172 -8.26 -9.17 -34.85
C GLU A 172 -8.93 -7.80 -34.60
N ALA A 173 -9.79 -7.67 -33.57
CA ALA A 173 -10.47 -6.42 -33.26
C ALA A 173 -9.59 -5.46 -32.44
N GLU A 174 -9.79 -4.15 -32.63
CA GLU A 174 -9.07 -3.11 -31.88
C GLU A 174 -9.61 -2.95 -30.45
N PRO A 175 -8.75 -2.74 -29.43
CA PRO A 175 -9.17 -2.64 -28.04
C PRO A 175 -9.71 -1.24 -27.67
N GLY A 176 -11.01 -1.16 -27.38
CA GLY A 176 -11.71 0.05 -26.91
C GLY A 176 -12.67 -0.18 -25.73
N GLU A 177 -13.41 0.86 -25.29
CA GLU A 177 -14.35 0.76 -24.15
C GLU A 177 -15.40 -0.35 -24.36
N GLU A 178 -15.97 -0.45 -25.56
CA GLU A 178 -16.94 -1.50 -25.92
C GLU A 178 -16.34 -2.91 -25.79
N SER A 179 -15.17 -3.17 -26.37
CA SER A 179 -14.48 -4.46 -26.26
C SER A 179 -14.23 -4.87 -24.80
N LEU A 180 -13.97 -3.89 -23.93
CA LEU A 180 -13.70 -4.10 -22.52
C LEU A 180 -14.98 -4.36 -21.72
N LEU A 181 -16.10 -3.73 -22.09
CA LEU A 181 -17.44 -4.02 -21.54
C LEU A 181 -17.90 -5.43 -21.94
N LEU A 182 -17.77 -5.79 -23.22
CA LEU A 182 -18.08 -7.12 -23.73
C LEU A 182 -17.20 -8.19 -23.06
N TYR A 183 -15.92 -7.91 -22.82
CA TYR A 183 -15.05 -8.84 -22.10
C TYR A 183 -15.43 -9.00 -20.62
N ILE A 184 -15.90 -7.93 -19.96
CA ILE A 184 -16.40 -8.03 -18.58
C ILE A 184 -17.63 -8.94 -18.52
N ALA A 185 -18.58 -8.77 -19.44
CA ALA A 185 -19.76 -9.63 -19.55
C ALA A 185 -19.37 -11.08 -19.85
N TYR A 186 -18.47 -11.32 -20.80
CA TYR A 186 -17.93 -12.66 -21.09
C TYR A 186 -17.27 -13.32 -19.87
N LEU A 187 -16.47 -12.59 -19.10
CA LEU A 187 -15.86 -13.14 -17.88
C LEU A 187 -16.90 -13.38 -16.77
N GLU A 188 -18.00 -12.64 -16.74
CA GLU A 188 -19.12 -12.88 -15.81
C GLU A 188 -19.85 -14.18 -16.18
N THR A 189 -20.23 -14.38 -17.44
CA THR A 189 -20.94 -15.59 -17.91
C THR A 189 -20.06 -16.85 -17.79
N GLU A 190 -18.75 -16.72 -17.94
CA GLU A 190 -17.72 -17.73 -17.57
C GLU A 190 -17.62 -17.99 -16.05
N GLY A 191 -18.50 -17.40 -15.24
CA GLY A 191 -18.60 -17.59 -13.80
C GLY A 191 -17.44 -17.03 -12.99
N ARG A 192 -16.57 -16.19 -13.58
CA ARG A 192 -15.32 -15.74 -12.94
C ARG A 192 -15.60 -14.84 -11.74
N ALA A 193 -14.76 -14.92 -10.72
CA ALA A 193 -14.92 -14.10 -9.51
C ALA A 193 -14.75 -12.60 -9.84
N PRO A 194 -15.54 -11.69 -9.24
CA PRO A 194 -15.45 -10.24 -9.52
C PRO A 194 -14.06 -9.62 -9.30
N SER A 195 -13.25 -10.22 -8.41
CA SER A 195 -11.84 -9.84 -8.22
C SER A 195 -10.95 -10.21 -9.41
N THR A 196 -11.20 -11.35 -10.07
CA THR A 196 -10.52 -11.79 -11.29
C THR A 196 -10.88 -10.89 -12.46
N VAL A 197 -12.17 -10.59 -12.66
CA VAL A 197 -12.67 -9.67 -13.69
C VAL A 197 -12.00 -8.29 -13.56
N ARG A 198 -11.97 -7.73 -12.34
CA ARG A 198 -11.29 -6.47 -12.06
C ARG A 198 -9.78 -6.51 -12.35
N VAL A 199 -9.09 -7.62 -12.07
CA VAL A 199 -7.67 -7.77 -12.39
C VAL A 199 -7.45 -7.82 -13.89
N ALA A 200 -8.31 -8.51 -14.65
CA ALA A 200 -8.23 -8.54 -16.10
C ALA A 200 -8.38 -7.13 -16.70
N VAL A 201 -9.43 -6.39 -16.30
CA VAL A 201 -9.63 -4.98 -16.71
C VAL A 201 -8.43 -4.09 -16.35
N SER A 202 -7.85 -4.26 -15.15
CA SER A 202 -6.68 -3.48 -14.72
C SER A 202 -5.43 -3.79 -15.54
N ALA A 203 -5.25 -5.06 -15.92
CA ALA A 203 -4.13 -5.52 -16.74
C ALA A 203 -4.24 -5.01 -18.18
N VAL A 204 -5.42 -5.09 -18.78
CA VAL A 204 -5.71 -4.57 -20.13
C VAL A 204 -5.45 -3.07 -20.17
N ARG A 205 -6.08 -2.30 -19.27
CA ARG A 205 -5.85 -0.85 -19.17
C ARG A 205 -4.36 -0.51 -19.00
N SER A 206 -3.65 -1.24 -18.12
CA SER A 206 -2.21 -1.02 -17.89
C SER A 206 -1.35 -1.35 -19.11
N ALA A 207 -1.76 -2.30 -19.96
CA ALA A 207 -1.06 -2.63 -21.21
C ALA A 207 -1.27 -1.55 -22.27
N LEU A 208 -2.52 -1.14 -22.48
CA LEU A 208 -2.91 -0.16 -23.50
C LEU A 208 -2.35 1.23 -23.17
N GLN A 209 -2.39 1.66 -21.90
CA GLN A 209 -1.78 2.93 -21.49
C GLN A 209 -0.25 2.95 -21.71
N ARG A 210 0.43 1.80 -21.66
CA ARG A 210 1.86 1.69 -22.02
C ARG A 210 2.12 1.72 -23.53
N GLN A 211 1.09 1.55 -24.34
CA GLN A 211 1.12 1.68 -25.80
C GLN A 211 0.63 3.07 -26.27
N GLY A 212 0.24 3.96 -25.35
CA GLY A 212 -0.32 5.29 -25.65
C GLY A 212 -1.84 5.31 -25.82
N THR A 213 -2.52 4.17 -25.70
CA THR A 213 -3.98 4.06 -25.88
C THR A 213 -4.70 4.24 -24.53
N GLU A 214 -5.53 5.27 -24.43
CA GLU A 214 -6.42 5.49 -23.28
C GLU A 214 -7.84 4.98 -23.57
N ILE A 215 -8.40 4.20 -22.64
CA ILE A 215 -9.79 3.75 -22.69
C ILE A 215 -10.62 4.54 -21.65
N PRO A 216 -11.76 5.14 -22.05
CA PRO A 216 -12.72 5.71 -21.11
C PRO A 216 -13.20 4.67 -20.09
N MET A 217 -13.18 5.03 -18.82
CA MET A 217 -13.51 4.11 -17.72
C MET A 217 -14.90 4.34 -17.13
N GLY A 218 -15.74 5.15 -17.78
CA GLY A 218 -17.03 5.59 -17.26
C GLY A 218 -18.02 4.43 -17.13
N GLN A 219 -18.34 3.76 -18.24
CA GLN A 219 -19.23 2.61 -18.23
C GLN A 219 -18.51 1.37 -17.68
N VAL A 220 -17.21 1.22 -17.94
CA VAL A 220 -16.37 0.11 -17.41
C VAL A 220 -16.46 0.01 -15.88
N ARG A 221 -16.44 1.14 -15.16
CA ARG A 221 -16.60 1.17 -13.70
C ARG A 221 -18.01 0.79 -13.24
N LYS A 222 -19.05 1.20 -13.97
CA LYS A 222 -20.45 0.83 -13.69
C LYS A 222 -20.68 -0.67 -13.92
N CYS A 223 -20.18 -1.22 -15.02
CA CYS A 223 -20.22 -2.65 -15.33
C CYS A 223 -19.50 -3.48 -14.26
N LEU A 224 -18.28 -3.09 -13.85
CA LEU A 224 -17.56 -3.70 -12.71
C LEU A 224 -18.26 -3.56 -11.36
N ALA A 225 -19.21 -2.64 -11.20
CA ALA A 225 -20.07 -2.55 -10.02
C ALA A 225 -21.30 -3.48 -10.14
N GLY A 226 -21.87 -3.62 -11.34
CA GLY A 226 -22.91 -4.61 -11.68
C GLY A 226 -22.46 -6.03 -11.33
N VAL A 227 -21.34 -6.48 -11.92
CA VAL A 227 -20.73 -7.81 -11.66
C VAL A 227 -20.50 -8.09 -10.16
N ARG A 228 -20.23 -7.07 -9.34
CA ARG A 228 -20.09 -7.26 -7.87
C ARG A 228 -21.42 -7.42 -7.16
N ARG A 229 -22.48 -6.76 -7.63
CA ARG A 229 -23.84 -6.84 -7.09
C ARG A 229 -24.47 -8.18 -7.48
N GLU A 230 -24.50 -8.48 -8.78
CA GLU A 230 -25.08 -9.72 -9.33
C GLU A 230 -24.45 -10.98 -8.74
N ALA A 231 -23.12 -10.98 -8.55
CA ALA A 231 -22.43 -12.13 -8.01
C ALA A 231 -22.97 -12.55 -6.63
N CYS A 232 -23.32 -11.61 -5.74
CA CYS A 232 -23.74 -11.86 -4.34
C CYS A 232 -22.83 -12.84 -3.53
N ARG A 233 -21.61 -13.15 -4.00
CA ARG A 233 -20.77 -14.22 -3.43
C ARG A 233 -19.99 -13.72 -2.22
N ARG A 234 -20.26 -14.28 -1.03
CA ARG A 234 -19.39 -14.12 0.15
C ARG A 234 -17.95 -14.57 -0.21
N PRO A 235 -16.92 -13.74 -0.02
CA PRO A 235 -15.55 -14.13 -0.32
C PRO A 235 -15.14 -15.36 0.51
N ARG A 236 -14.60 -16.39 -0.15
CA ARG A 236 -14.18 -17.65 0.50
C ARG A 236 -12.84 -17.49 1.22
N GLN A 237 -12.87 -17.39 2.54
CA GLN A 237 -11.70 -17.57 3.41
C GLN A 237 -11.23 -19.04 3.33
N VAL A 238 -9.93 -19.26 3.58
CA VAL A 238 -9.36 -20.61 3.74
C VAL A 238 -9.48 -21.06 5.19
N GLN A 239 -9.47 -22.37 5.44
CA GLN A 239 -9.45 -22.89 6.81
C GLN A 239 -8.27 -22.29 7.57
N GLY A 240 -8.50 -21.72 8.75
CA GLY A 240 -7.44 -21.27 9.64
C GLY A 240 -6.81 -22.47 10.37
N ILE A 241 -5.48 -22.46 10.49
CA ILE A 241 -4.74 -23.40 11.35
C ILE A 241 -4.30 -22.62 12.58
N LYS A 242 -4.98 -22.84 13.70
CA LYS A 242 -4.73 -22.19 15.00
C LYS A 242 -3.45 -22.74 15.65
N TRP A 243 -2.92 -22.05 16.66
CA TRP A 243 -1.66 -22.46 17.32
C TRP A 243 -1.62 -23.92 17.77
N GLY A 244 -2.61 -24.41 18.53
CA GLY A 244 -2.65 -25.83 18.94
C GLY A 244 -2.73 -26.83 17.77
N GLN A 245 -3.30 -26.44 16.63
CA GLN A 245 -3.28 -27.26 15.41
C GLN A 245 -1.91 -27.21 14.71
N ALA A 246 -1.23 -26.05 14.72
CA ALA A 246 0.13 -25.89 14.22
C ALA A 246 1.14 -26.69 15.07
N ASP A 247 0.99 -26.72 16.39
CA ASP A 247 1.80 -27.56 17.27
C ASP A 247 1.56 -29.05 17.04
N LYS A 248 0.30 -29.48 16.88
CA LYS A 248 -0.01 -30.86 16.46
C LYS A 248 0.65 -31.20 15.11
N MET A 249 0.60 -30.30 14.13
CA MET A 249 1.29 -30.47 12.85
C MET A 249 2.81 -30.54 13.00
N CYS A 250 3.40 -29.82 13.96
CA CYS A 250 4.83 -29.90 14.24
C CYS A 250 5.21 -31.22 14.92
N ALA A 251 4.42 -31.70 15.89
CA ALA A 251 4.65 -32.98 16.56
C ALA A 251 4.61 -34.15 15.56
N LEU A 252 3.52 -34.28 14.80
CA LEU A 252 3.35 -35.31 13.77
C LEU A 252 4.38 -35.23 12.65
N ALA A 253 4.93 -34.04 12.37
CA ALA A 253 6.01 -33.89 11.40
C ALA A 253 7.37 -34.41 11.93
N LEU A 254 7.57 -34.48 13.24
CA LEU A 254 8.79 -35.01 13.87
C LEU A 254 8.72 -36.54 14.08
N GLU A 255 7.54 -37.13 14.06
CA GLU A 255 7.35 -38.58 14.08
C GLU A 255 8.07 -39.24 12.89
N GLY A 256 8.87 -40.27 13.19
CA GLY A 256 9.77 -40.92 12.23
C GLY A 256 11.14 -40.24 12.03
N GLY A 257 11.47 -39.18 12.78
CA GLY A 257 12.85 -38.68 12.95
C GLY A 257 13.55 -38.16 11.68
N SER A 258 12.82 -37.95 10.59
CA SER A 258 13.43 -37.66 9.28
C SER A 258 13.88 -36.19 9.13
N THR A 259 14.94 -35.96 8.35
CA THR A 259 15.41 -34.63 7.91
C THR A 259 14.29 -33.80 7.26
N ALA A 260 13.40 -34.44 6.50
CA ALA A 260 12.23 -33.80 5.92
C ALA A 260 11.19 -33.39 6.99
N GLY A 261 11.07 -34.17 8.06
CA GLY A 261 10.22 -33.91 9.22
C GLY A 261 10.67 -32.69 10.02
N LEU A 262 11.96 -32.63 10.38
CA LEU A 262 12.60 -31.46 11.02
C LEU A 262 12.34 -30.17 10.22
N ARG A 263 12.53 -30.23 8.89
CA ARG A 263 12.22 -29.12 7.98
C ARG A 263 10.74 -28.73 8.03
N ASN A 264 9.84 -29.71 7.98
CA ASN A 264 8.40 -29.48 7.99
C ASN A 264 7.93 -28.81 9.30
N ALA A 265 8.38 -29.32 10.46
CA ALA A 265 8.07 -28.75 11.77
C ALA A 265 8.62 -27.32 11.91
N THR A 266 9.85 -27.08 11.44
CA THR A 266 10.46 -25.75 11.40
C THR A 266 9.65 -24.78 10.54
N LEU A 267 9.27 -25.20 9.32
CA LEU A 267 8.44 -24.39 8.41
C LEU A 267 7.10 -24.01 9.05
N VAL A 268 6.41 -24.97 9.69
CA VAL A 268 5.10 -24.74 10.30
C VAL A 268 5.21 -23.79 11.51
N GLY A 269 6.17 -24.03 12.41
CA GLY A 269 6.41 -23.17 13.57
C GLY A 269 6.75 -21.73 13.18
N VAL A 270 7.73 -21.55 12.29
CA VAL A 270 8.13 -20.21 11.81
C VAL A 270 7.00 -19.47 11.10
N MET A 271 6.22 -20.16 10.26
CA MET A 271 5.06 -19.54 9.60
C MET A 271 3.91 -19.21 10.57
N SER A 272 3.78 -19.94 11.67
CA SER A 272 2.80 -19.70 12.73
C SER A 272 3.19 -18.50 13.58
N ASP A 273 4.35 -18.56 14.24
CA ASP A 273 4.82 -17.55 15.21
C ASP A 273 4.99 -16.16 14.57
N ALA A 274 5.56 -16.11 13.37
CA ALA A 274 5.80 -14.86 12.63
C ALA A 274 4.67 -14.50 11.65
N LEU A 275 3.56 -15.25 11.64
CA LEU A 275 2.37 -15.05 10.79
C LEU A 275 2.70 -14.90 9.29
N LEU A 276 3.70 -15.61 8.78
CA LEU A 276 4.30 -15.31 7.47
C LEU A 276 3.40 -15.65 6.29
N ARG A 277 3.61 -14.96 5.17
CA ARG A 277 3.15 -15.45 3.87
C ARG A 277 4.15 -16.47 3.34
N VAL A 278 3.70 -17.40 2.50
CA VAL A 278 4.58 -18.40 1.84
C VAL A 278 5.72 -17.80 1.02
N SER A 279 5.58 -16.57 0.51
CA SER A 279 6.68 -15.84 -0.15
C SER A 279 7.75 -15.42 0.84
N ASP A 280 7.31 -14.97 2.02
CA ASP A 280 8.13 -14.37 3.05
C ASP A 280 8.93 -15.50 3.72
N ALA A 281 8.29 -16.65 4.00
CA ALA A 281 8.93 -17.88 4.45
C ALA A 281 9.92 -18.51 3.43
N SER A 282 9.71 -18.28 2.13
CA SER A 282 10.63 -18.75 1.07
C SER A 282 11.91 -17.90 0.96
N ALA A 283 11.98 -16.76 1.65
CA ALA A 283 13.04 -15.76 1.53
C ALA A 283 13.80 -15.51 2.86
N ILE A 284 13.57 -16.38 3.86
CA ILE A 284 14.32 -16.39 5.12
C ILE A 284 15.67 -17.05 4.88
N ASP A 285 16.74 -16.34 5.22
CA ASP A 285 18.07 -16.91 5.38
C ASP A 285 18.38 -17.22 6.85
N TYR A 286 19.42 -18.01 7.08
CA TYR A 286 19.94 -18.35 8.40
C TYR A 286 20.23 -17.09 9.24
N ASP A 287 20.88 -16.11 8.62
CA ASP A 287 21.32 -14.85 9.23
C ASP A 287 20.16 -13.91 9.62
N ASP A 288 18.94 -14.17 9.11
CA ASP A 288 17.74 -13.42 9.51
C ASP A 288 17.23 -13.84 10.91
N VAL A 289 17.77 -14.90 11.52
CA VAL A 289 17.32 -15.44 12.81
C VAL A 289 18.31 -15.14 13.93
N ARG A 290 17.93 -14.27 14.87
CA ARG A 290 18.66 -14.02 16.12
C ARG A 290 18.02 -14.79 17.27
N VAL A 291 18.79 -15.65 17.94
CA VAL A 291 18.39 -16.30 19.20
C VAL A 291 18.66 -15.35 20.38
N LEU A 292 17.82 -15.41 21.41
CA LEU A 292 17.93 -14.62 22.64
C LEU A 292 18.16 -15.53 23.85
N ASP A 293 18.60 -14.95 24.96
CA ASP A 293 18.99 -15.65 26.20
C ASP A 293 17.80 -16.37 26.87
N ASP A 294 16.57 -15.90 26.67
CA ASP A 294 15.33 -16.56 27.10
C ASP A 294 14.94 -17.77 26.24
N GLY A 295 15.79 -18.13 25.26
CA GLY A 295 15.55 -19.17 24.27
C GLY A 295 14.53 -18.79 23.19
N SER A 296 13.95 -17.59 23.23
CA SER A 296 13.12 -17.06 22.14
C SER A 296 13.98 -16.55 20.99
N GLY A 297 13.33 -16.16 19.89
CA GLY A 297 14.03 -15.64 18.72
C GLY A 297 13.42 -14.35 18.18
N ARG A 298 14.21 -13.65 17.37
CA ARG A 298 13.76 -12.60 16.45
C ARG A 298 14.07 -13.03 15.03
N LEU A 299 13.08 -12.93 14.16
CA LEU A 299 13.21 -13.16 12.71
C LEU A 299 13.09 -11.81 11.99
N LEU A 300 14.13 -11.43 11.26
CA LEU A 300 14.11 -10.27 10.37
C LEU A 300 13.41 -10.62 9.04
N VAL A 301 12.18 -10.16 8.85
CA VAL A 301 11.53 -10.22 7.54
C VAL A 301 11.98 -9.01 6.72
N ARG A 302 13.13 -9.14 6.05
CA ARG A 302 13.84 -8.08 5.29
C ARG A 302 12.97 -7.33 4.28
N ARG A 303 12.04 -8.01 3.62
CA ARG A 303 11.09 -7.44 2.65
C ARG A 303 9.81 -8.26 2.66
N SER A 304 8.65 -7.65 2.40
CA SER A 304 7.37 -8.37 2.39
C SER A 304 6.44 -7.90 1.27
N LYS A 305 5.26 -8.51 1.13
CA LYS A 305 4.25 -8.00 0.19
C LYS A 305 3.87 -6.53 0.47
N THR A 306 3.82 -6.14 1.75
CA THR A 306 3.39 -4.82 2.22
C THR A 306 4.52 -3.84 2.46
N ASP A 307 5.77 -4.32 2.45
CA ASP A 307 6.99 -3.52 2.45
C ASP A 307 7.78 -3.84 1.18
N GLN A 308 7.57 -3.04 0.14
CA GLN A 308 8.28 -3.18 -1.15
C GLN A 308 9.59 -2.41 -1.21
N VAL A 309 9.86 -1.52 -0.25
CA VAL A 309 11.11 -0.78 -0.16
C VAL A 309 12.17 -1.64 0.52
N GLY A 310 11.78 -2.48 1.48
CA GLY A 310 12.68 -3.35 2.22
C GLY A 310 13.23 -2.66 3.48
N HIS A 311 12.38 -1.90 4.18
CA HIS A 311 12.72 -1.38 5.51
C HIS A 311 12.89 -2.51 6.53
N GLY A 312 12.30 -3.67 6.27
CA GLY A 312 12.36 -4.83 7.14
C GLY A 312 11.39 -4.74 8.31
N CYS A 313 11.21 -5.86 9.00
CA CYS A 313 10.45 -5.91 10.25
C CYS A 313 10.83 -7.15 11.06
N GLU A 314 11.13 -6.97 12.34
CA GLU A 314 11.32 -8.09 13.26
C GLU A 314 9.99 -8.80 13.56
N ARG A 315 10.08 -10.11 13.76
CA ARG A 315 8.99 -11.00 14.17
C ARG A 315 9.45 -11.83 15.35
N PHE A 316 8.55 -12.13 16.28
CA PHE A 316 8.82 -13.04 17.38
C PHE A 316 8.87 -14.49 16.88
N LEU A 317 9.75 -15.30 17.47
CA LEU A 317 9.76 -16.76 17.37
C LEU A 317 9.73 -17.34 18.78
N GLY A 318 8.83 -18.29 19.03
CA GLY A 318 8.75 -18.95 20.33
C GLY A 318 9.92 -19.92 20.57
N PRO A 319 10.32 -20.18 21.82
CA PRO A 319 11.37 -21.14 22.13
C PRO A 319 11.19 -22.55 21.51
N PRO A 320 9.97 -23.12 21.39
CA PRO A 320 9.77 -24.37 20.64
C PRO A 320 10.18 -24.27 19.16
N THR A 321 9.91 -23.14 18.51
CA THR A 321 10.27 -22.88 17.11
C THR A 321 11.77 -22.66 16.96
N VAL A 322 12.42 -21.95 17.88
CA VAL A 322 13.89 -21.79 17.91
C VAL A 322 14.59 -23.15 18.05
N ARG A 323 14.12 -24.04 18.93
CA ARG A 323 14.65 -25.41 19.04
C ARG A 323 14.48 -26.22 17.75
N ARG A 324 13.33 -26.09 17.07
CA ARG A 324 13.10 -26.73 15.76
C ARG A 324 14.06 -26.18 14.69
N ILE A 325 14.25 -24.86 14.62
CA ILE A 325 15.23 -24.21 13.74
C ILE A 325 16.63 -24.77 13.98
N LYS A 326 17.10 -24.82 15.24
CA LYS A 326 18.42 -25.35 15.59
C LYS A 326 18.58 -26.79 15.13
N ALA A 327 17.66 -27.68 15.53
CA ALA A 327 17.71 -29.10 15.15
C ALA A 327 17.65 -29.32 13.63
N TRP A 328 16.91 -28.48 12.90
CA TRP A 328 16.90 -28.48 11.44
C TRP A 328 18.25 -28.02 10.85
N CYS A 329 18.84 -26.93 11.35
CA CYS A 329 20.13 -26.44 10.85
C CYS A 329 21.27 -27.44 11.14
N ASP A 330 21.30 -28.00 12.34
CA ASP A 330 22.25 -29.04 12.76
C ASP A 330 22.15 -30.26 11.81
N ALA A 331 20.94 -30.77 11.56
CA ALA A 331 20.72 -31.95 10.71
C ALA A 331 20.89 -31.68 9.19
N ALA A 332 20.86 -30.42 8.77
CA ALA A 332 20.93 -30.01 7.36
C ALA A 332 22.26 -29.36 6.96
N GLY A 333 23.18 -29.15 7.91
CA GLY A 333 24.44 -28.44 7.69
C GLY A 333 24.23 -26.99 7.23
N ILE A 334 23.32 -26.26 7.90
CA ILE A 334 22.99 -24.87 7.54
C ILE A 334 23.65 -23.91 8.52
N ASN A 335 24.56 -23.08 7.99
CA ASN A 335 25.31 -22.04 8.68
C ASN A 335 25.29 -20.69 7.94
N GLU A 336 24.71 -20.62 6.74
CA GLU A 336 24.56 -19.41 5.93
C GLU A 336 23.39 -19.56 4.93
N GLY A 337 22.93 -18.44 4.35
CA GLY A 337 22.00 -18.45 3.21
C GLY A 337 20.63 -19.10 3.52
N PRO A 338 19.89 -19.64 2.54
CA PRO A 338 18.47 -19.99 2.73
C PRO A 338 18.23 -20.98 3.86
N LEU A 339 17.43 -20.56 4.85
CA LEU A 339 17.11 -21.36 6.03
C LEU A 339 16.25 -22.58 5.66
N LEU A 340 15.21 -22.35 4.85
CA LEU A 340 14.27 -23.39 4.45
C LEU A 340 14.68 -23.96 3.08
N ARG A 341 15.21 -25.19 3.09
CA ARG A 341 15.78 -25.86 1.91
C ARG A 341 14.94 -27.07 1.45
N PRO A 342 15.00 -27.47 0.16
CA PRO A 342 14.46 -28.73 -0.33
C PRO A 342 15.22 -29.94 0.25
N VAL A 343 14.47 -30.99 0.60
CA VAL A 343 15.00 -32.29 1.04
C VAL A 343 14.62 -33.31 -0.03
N HIS A 344 15.58 -34.11 -0.49
CA HIS A 344 15.39 -35.18 -1.45
C HIS A 344 14.79 -36.43 -0.79
N ARG A 345 14.24 -37.38 -1.57
CA ARG A 345 13.67 -38.63 -1.05
C ARG A 345 14.71 -39.47 -0.27
N THR A 346 16.00 -39.32 -0.59
CA THR A 346 17.12 -39.98 0.09
C THR A 346 17.64 -39.21 1.31
N GLY A 347 16.91 -38.20 1.81
CA GLY A 347 17.31 -37.37 2.95
C GLY A 347 18.25 -36.20 2.63
N SER A 348 18.94 -36.20 1.48
CA SER A 348 19.91 -35.15 1.15
C SER A 348 19.28 -33.77 0.93
N VAL A 349 19.89 -32.74 1.52
CA VAL A 349 19.43 -31.34 1.46
C VAL A 349 20.06 -30.64 0.26
N ARG A 350 19.30 -29.77 -0.44
CA ARG A 350 19.80 -29.00 -1.59
C ARG A 350 20.13 -27.56 -1.17
N PRO A 351 21.27 -26.97 -1.59
CA PRO A 351 21.69 -25.62 -1.18
C PRO A 351 20.95 -24.53 -1.97
N ARG A 352 19.62 -24.48 -1.83
CA ARG A 352 18.76 -23.47 -2.46
C ARG A 352 17.51 -23.22 -1.62
N ALA A 353 16.90 -22.05 -1.78
CA ALA A 353 15.62 -21.75 -1.15
C ALA A 353 14.50 -22.73 -1.57
N LEU A 354 13.64 -23.06 -0.62
CA LEU A 354 12.46 -23.90 -0.80
C LEU A 354 11.35 -23.12 -1.51
N GLU A 355 11.02 -23.55 -2.72
CA GLU A 355 10.02 -22.86 -3.55
C GLU A 355 8.65 -22.69 -2.87
N VAL A 356 8.04 -21.52 -3.10
CA VAL A 356 6.68 -21.16 -2.66
C VAL A 356 5.60 -22.20 -3.05
N ARG A 357 5.80 -22.97 -4.13
CA ARG A 357 4.88 -24.08 -4.50
C ARG A 357 5.06 -25.29 -3.57
N SER A 358 6.30 -25.61 -3.20
CA SER A 358 6.64 -26.70 -2.29
C SER A 358 6.18 -26.37 -0.87
N ILE A 359 6.39 -25.15 -0.38
CA ILE A 359 5.85 -24.68 0.92
C ILE A 359 4.34 -24.93 1.03
N ARG A 360 3.55 -24.54 0.00
CA ARG A 360 2.10 -24.77 -0.01
C ARG A 360 1.74 -26.26 0.10
N ARG A 361 2.44 -27.13 -0.63
CA ARG A 361 2.24 -28.59 -0.57
C ARG A 361 2.58 -29.16 0.80
N ILE A 362 3.66 -28.70 1.42
CA ILE A 362 4.09 -29.17 2.74
C ILE A 362 3.06 -28.77 3.81
N VAL A 363 2.62 -27.51 3.84
CA VAL A 363 1.56 -27.06 4.77
C VAL A 363 0.27 -27.88 4.60
N GLN A 364 -0.12 -28.18 3.35
CA GLN A 364 -1.28 -29.04 3.07
C GLN A 364 -1.08 -30.50 3.50
N ALA A 365 0.12 -31.07 3.30
CA ALA A 365 0.43 -32.43 3.71
C ALA A 365 0.46 -32.58 5.24
N CYS A 366 1.12 -31.66 5.95
CA CYS A 366 1.13 -31.63 7.41
C CYS A 366 -0.27 -31.43 7.99
N ALA A 367 -1.09 -30.55 7.40
CA ALA A 367 -2.47 -30.35 7.84
C ALA A 367 -3.34 -31.60 7.62
N LYS A 368 -3.16 -32.30 6.49
CA LYS A 368 -3.83 -33.59 6.23
C LYS A 368 -3.41 -34.65 7.26
N ALA A 369 -2.12 -34.77 7.56
CA ALA A 369 -1.62 -35.69 8.58
C ALA A 369 -2.19 -35.37 9.99
N ALA A 370 -2.38 -34.09 10.31
CA ALA A 370 -3.00 -33.65 11.55
C ALA A 370 -4.52 -33.85 11.65
N GLY A 371 -5.17 -34.34 10.58
CA GLY A 371 -6.63 -34.48 10.52
C GLY A 371 -7.38 -33.14 10.40
N ILE A 372 -6.74 -32.10 9.85
CA ILE A 372 -7.36 -30.79 9.67
C ILE A 372 -8.19 -30.79 8.39
N GLU A 373 -9.51 -30.75 8.56
CA GLU A 373 -10.48 -30.74 7.48
C GLU A 373 -10.61 -29.38 6.77
N GLY A 374 -11.37 -29.37 5.68
CA GLY A 374 -11.69 -28.16 4.94
C GLY A 374 -10.56 -27.63 4.03
N ARG A 375 -10.71 -26.39 3.56
CA ARG A 375 -9.87 -25.84 2.48
C ARG A 375 -8.58 -25.23 3.02
N VAL A 376 -7.57 -26.06 3.23
CA VAL A 376 -6.21 -25.63 3.65
C VAL A 376 -5.39 -25.08 2.47
N SER A 377 -4.60 -24.04 2.74
CA SER A 377 -3.62 -23.45 1.81
C SER A 377 -2.38 -22.96 2.57
N GLY A 378 -1.35 -22.51 1.84
CA GLY A 378 -0.21 -21.83 2.46
C GLY A 378 -0.53 -20.51 3.20
N HIS A 379 -1.76 -20.00 3.12
CA HIS A 379 -2.21 -18.83 3.89
C HIS A 379 -2.93 -19.22 5.21
N SER A 380 -3.17 -20.50 5.45
CA SER A 380 -3.97 -21.03 6.56
C SER A 380 -3.34 -20.80 7.94
N LEU A 381 -2.01 -20.95 8.07
CA LEU A 381 -1.28 -20.67 9.32
C LEU A 381 -1.41 -19.19 9.73
N ARG A 382 -1.24 -18.27 8.77
CA ARG A 382 -1.40 -16.82 9.01
C ARG A 382 -2.84 -16.44 9.40
N VAL A 383 -3.84 -17.10 8.82
CA VAL A 383 -5.26 -16.87 9.19
C VAL A 383 -5.54 -17.40 10.59
N GLY A 384 -5.18 -18.66 10.87
CA GLY A 384 -5.48 -19.27 12.17
C GLY A 384 -4.67 -18.66 13.32
N SER A 385 -3.44 -18.21 13.08
CA SER A 385 -2.67 -17.45 14.08
C SER A 385 -3.31 -16.08 14.38
N ALA A 386 -3.92 -15.42 13.39
CA ALA A 386 -4.71 -14.21 13.63
C ALA A 386 -5.97 -14.50 14.46
N GLN A 387 -6.62 -15.65 14.22
CA GLN A 387 -7.76 -16.11 14.99
C GLN A 387 -7.37 -16.49 16.43
N SER A 388 -6.22 -17.13 16.64
CA SER A 388 -5.67 -17.40 17.98
C SER A 388 -5.31 -16.13 18.73
N LEU A 389 -4.78 -15.10 18.06
CA LEU A 389 -4.55 -13.78 18.65
C LEU A 389 -5.86 -13.13 19.11
N ALA A 390 -6.91 -13.11 18.29
CA ALA A 390 -8.22 -12.60 18.70
C ALA A 390 -8.86 -13.43 19.83
N GLU A 391 -8.72 -14.75 19.79
CA GLU A 391 -9.19 -15.65 20.85
C GLU A 391 -8.47 -15.38 22.19
N ALA A 392 -7.19 -14.99 22.14
CA ALA A 392 -6.39 -14.51 23.27
C ALA A 392 -6.58 -13.01 23.60
N ASN A 393 -7.58 -12.34 23.00
CA ASN A 393 -7.90 -10.92 23.21
C ASN A 393 -6.79 -9.92 22.78
N ALA A 394 -5.96 -10.26 21.81
CA ALA A 394 -5.02 -9.29 21.25
C ALA A 394 -5.77 -8.18 20.49
N SER A 395 -5.50 -6.91 20.81
CA SER A 395 -6.13 -5.78 20.12
C SER A 395 -5.82 -5.76 18.62
N LEU A 396 -6.70 -5.13 17.83
CA LEU A 396 -6.54 -5.04 16.38
C LEU A 396 -5.21 -4.36 15.97
N VAL A 397 -4.74 -3.41 16.77
CA VAL A 397 -3.43 -2.74 16.58
C VAL A 397 -2.26 -3.70 16.86
N ALA A 398 -2.35 -4.50 17.92
CA ALA A 398 -1.35 -5.53 18.23
C ALA A 398 -1.29 -6.57 17.09
N MET A 399 -2.45 -7.05 16.62
CA MET A 399 -2.53 -7.91 15.43
C MET A 399 -1.90 -7.26 14.20
N GLN A 400 -2.26 -6.01 13.87
CA GLN A 400 -1.68 -5.28 12.73
C GLN A 400 -0.15 -5.23 12.77
N ARG A 401 0.43 -4.92 13.94
CA ARG A 401 1.88 -4.92 14.17
C ARG A 401 2.46 -6.32 13.96
N VAL A 402 1.97 -7.33 14.70
CA VAL A 402 2.48 -8.71 14.71
C VAL A 402 2.37 -9.42 13.37
N GLY A 403 1.32 -9.16 12.58
CA GLY A 403 1.21 -9.71 11.22
C GLY A 403 1.77 -8.82 10.11
N GLY A 404 2.10 -7.55 10.36
CA GLY A 404 2.48 -6.61 9.30
C GLY A 404 1.34 -6.36 8.30
N TRP A 405 0.14 -6.01 8.81
CA TRP A 405 -0.98 -5.55 7.99
C TRP A 405 -1.04 -4.03 7.95
N SER A 406 -0.86 -3.45 6.76
CA SER A 406 -0.92 -1.99 6.52
C SER A 406 -2.30 -1.35 6.74
N SER A 407 -3.35 -2.16 6.93
CA SER A 407 -4.72 -1.70 7.17
C SER A 407 -5.44 -2.66 8.14
N PRO A 408 -6.28 -2.14 9.06
CA PRO A 408 -7.01 -2.94 10.03
C PRO A 408 -8.06 -3.86 9.40
N SER A 409 -8.52 -3.57 8.17
CA SER A 409 -9.60 -4.31 7.52
C SER A 409 -9.27 -5.79 7.27
N MET A 410 -7.99 -6.14 7.07
CA MET A 410 -7.58 -7.52 6.80
C MET A 410 -7.54 -8.42 8.05
N PRO A 411 -6.92 -8.03 9.18
CA PRO A 411 -7.02 -8.82 10.41
C PRO A 411 -8.47 -8.92 10.89
N ALA A 412 -9.22 -7.80 10.94
CA ALA A 412 -10.64 -7.82 11.31
C ALA A 412 -11.48 -8.74 10.40
N TYR A 413 -11.19 -8.80 9.09
CA TYR A 413 -11.85 -9.75 8.21
C TYR A 413 -11.54 -11.21 8.56
N TYR A 414 -10.31 -11.55 8.98
CA TYR A 414 -9.94 -12.92 9.38
C TYR A 414 -10.59 -13.35 10.69
N THR A 415 -10.74 -12.42 11.64
CA THR A 415 -11.23 -12.68 13.00
C THR A 415 -12.73 -12.42 13.19
N ARG A 416 -13.44 -11.92 12.17
CA ARG A 416 -14.88 -11.56 12.19
C ARG A 416 -15.84 -12.55 12.87
N GLU A 417 -15.47 -13.82 12.95
CA GLU A 417 -16.27 -14.90 13.55
C GLU A 417 -16.01 -14.99 15.07
N GLN A 418 -14.74 -14.89 15.46
CA GLN A 418 -14.30 -14.68 16.85
C GLN A 418 -14.90 -13.39 17.43
N GLU A 419 -14.82 -12.27 16.68
CA GLU A 419 -15.37 -10.98 17.11
C GLU A 419 -16.90 -11.02 17.22
N ALA A 420 -17.61 -11.76 16.35
CA ALA A 420 -19.07 -11.85 16.40
C ALA A 420 -19.56 -12.48 17.71
N GLY A 421 -18.88 -13.52 18.20
CA GLY A 421 -19.17 -14.13 19.50
C GLY A 421 -18.77 -13.28 20.72
N ARG A 422 -18.05 -12.17 20.51
CA ARG A 422 -17.57 -11.23 21.55
C ARG A 422 -17.97 -9.78 21.28
N GLY A 423 -18.98 -9.56 20.45
CA GLY A 423 -19.47 -8.21 20.12
C GLY A 423 -20.14 -7.54 21.31
N ALA A 424 -20.38 -6.23 21.22
CA ALA A 424 -21.00 -5.45 22.30
C ALA A 424 -22.33 -6.05 22.81
N VAL A 425 -23.15 -6.62 21.92
CA VAL A 425 -24.39 -7.33 22.29
C VAL A 425 -24.10 -8.59 23.12
N ALA A 426 -23.09 -9.39 22.74
CA ALA A 426 -22.70 -10.59 23.49
C ALA A 426 -22.14 -10.22 24.88
N CYS A 427 -21.33 -9.17 24.96
CA CYS A 427 -20.70 -8.76 26.21
C CYS A 427 -21.68 -8.07 27.18
N LEU A 428 -22.44 -7.08 26.70
CA LEU A 428 -23.34 -6.29 27.53
C LEU A 428 -24.68 -6.99 27.78
N GLY A 429 -25.19 -7.75 26.81
CA GLY A 429 -26.47 -8.45 26.91
C GLY A 429 -26.40 -9.86 27.49
N TYR A 430 -25.25 -10.54 27.38
CA TYR A 430 -25.10 -11.95 27.76
C TYR A 430 -23.87 -12.24 28.64
N GLY A 431 -23.19 -11.20 29.15
CA GLY A 431 -22.08 -11.35 30.10
C GLY A 431 -20.81 -11.99 29.51
N VAL A 432 -20.69 -12.09 28.18
CA VAL A 432 -19.47 -12.62 27.54
C VAL A 432 -18.30 -11.69 27.87
N LYS A 433 -17.17 -12.24 28.33
CA LYS A 433 -16.00 -11.44 28.66
C LYS A 433 -15.53 -10.65 27.43
N PRO A 434 -15.45 -9.30 27.50
CA PRO A 434 -15.02 -8.49 26.35
C PRO A 434 -13.55 -8.74 26.02
N PRO A 435 -13.13 -8.44 24.77
CA PRO A 435 -11.70 -8.29 24.46
C PRO A 435 -11.09 -7.18 25.33
N VAL A 436 -9.86 -7.41 25.78
CA VAL A 436 -9.10 -6.58 26.73
C VAL A 436 -8.32 -5.49 26.00
#